data_AF-A0A1I3C2F4-F1
#
_entry.id   AF-A0A1I3C2F4-F1
#
_cell.length_a   1.000
_cell.length_b   1.000
_cell.length_c   1.000
_cell.angle_alpha   90.00
_cell.angle_beta   90.00
_cell.angle_gamma   90.00
#
_symmetry.space_group_name_H-M   'P 1'
#
loop_
_entity.id
_entity.type
_entity.pdbx_description
1 polymer ?
#
loop_
_entity_poly.entity_id
_entity_poly.type
_entity_poly.pdbx_seq_one_letter_code
_entity_poly.pdbx_strand_id
1 'polypeptide(L)' 'MVVGQIIYCCTVDEVIRKAFELKNQGIVTEFVANNSLRVVSVA' A
#
# COMPACT_ATOMS: atom_id res chain seq x y z
N MET A 1 -1.96 -1.78 -10.65
CA MET A 1 -1.64 -2.67 -9.52
C MET A 1 -2.60 -3.83 -9.53
N VAL A 2 -2.20 -4.98 -8.98
CA VAL A 2 -3.07 -6.16 -8.87
C VAL A 2 -3.35 -6.49 -7.41
N VAL A 3 -4.56 -6.99 -7.10
CA VAL A 3 -4.89 -7.47 -5.76
C VAL A 3 -3.92 -8.60 -5.36
N GLY A 4 -3.41 -8.54 -4.14
CA GLY A 4 -2.38 -9.44 -3.62
C GLY A 4 -0.94 -8.97 -3.85
N GLN A 5 -0.72 -7.91 -4.66
CA GLN A 5 0.62 -7.34 -4.85
C GLN A 5 1.17 -6.78 -3.54
N ILE A 6 2.45 -7.08 -3.24
CA ILE A 6 3.19 -6.50 -2.11
C ILE A 6 4.02 -5.32 -2.61
N ILE A 7 3.94 -4.21 -1.89
CA ILE A 7 4.67 -2.97 -2.12
C ILE A 7 5.64 -2.81 -0.96
N TYR A 8 6.92 -2.83 -1.25
CA TYR A 8 7.97 -2.57 -0.27
C TYR A 8 8.29 -1.07 -0.24
N CYS A 9 8.42 -0.53 0.96
CA CYS A 9 8.85 0.85 1.21
C CYS A 9 10.10 0.82 2.11
N CYS A 10 10.90 1.88 2.05
CA CYS A 10 12.14 1.94 2.82
C CYS A 10 11.88 2.31 4.29
N THR A 11 10.88 3.15 4.55
CA THR A 11 10.53 3.64 5.91
C THR A 11 9.04 3.52 6.19
N VAL A 12 8.66 3.60 7.47
CA VAL A 12 7.26 3.62 7.89
C VAL A 12 6.54 4.87 7.37
N ASP A 13 7.19 6.03 7.35
CA ASP A 13 6.63 7.26 6.78
C ASP A 13 6.30 7.12 5.29
N GLU A 14 7.16 6.45 4.52
CA GLU A 14 6.88 6.16 3.12
C GLU A 14 5.67 5.24 2.96
N VAL A 15 5.54 4.22 3.83
CA VAL A 15 4.36 3.34 3.83
C VAL A 15 3.08 4.15 4.02
N ILE A 16 3.05 5.03 5.02
CA ILE A 16 1.88 5.85 5.32
C ILE A 16 1.57 6.76 4.13
N ARG A 17 2.57 7.49 3.62
CA ARG A 17 2.39 8.42 2.49
C ARG A 17 1.87 7.70 1.25
N LYS A 18 2.41 6.52 0.97
CA LYS A 18 2.04 5.70 -0.20
C LYS A 18 0.65 5.08 -0.04
N ALA A 19 0.28 4.65 1.16
CA ALA A 19 -1.08 4.18 1.44
C ALA A 19 -2.13 5.29 1.18
N PHE A 20 -1.84 6.54 1.57
CA PHE A 20 -2.71 7.68 1.27
C PHE A 20 -2.78 8.00 -0.22
N GLU A 21 -1.64 7.99 -0.92
CA GLU A 21 -1.60 8.21 -2.37
C GLU A 21 -2.43 7.16 -3.12
N LEU A 22 -2.28 5.88 -2.75
CA LEU A 22 -3.01 4.76 -3.33
C LEU A 22 -4.51 4.86 -3.02
N LYS A 23 -4.88 5.26 -1.80
CA LYS A 23 -6.28 5.48 -1.44
C LYS A 23 -6.93 6.57 -2.29
N ASN A 24 -6.22 7.64 -2.61
CA ASN A 24 -6.71 8.70 -3.50
C ASN A 24 -6.88 8.22 -4.96
N GLN A 25 -6.18 7.16 -5.35
CA GLN A 25 -6.30 6.49 -6.65
C GLN A 25 -7.35 5.36 -6.65
N GLY A 26 -8.10 5.18 -5.56
CA GLY A 26 -9.08 4.09 -5.43
C GLY A 26 -8.47 2.73 -5.11
N ILE A 27 -7.18 2.68 -4.75
CA ILE A 27 -6.48 1.46 -4.40
C ILE A 27 -6.47 1.32 -2.88
N VAL A 28 -7.07 0.24 -2.37
CA VAL A 28 -7.07 -0.06 -0.94
C VAL A 28 -5.90 -0.98 -0.63
N THR A 29 -5.09 -0.58 0.35
CA THR A 29 -3.93 -1.34 0.81
C THR A 29 -4.02 -1.65 2.30
N GLU A 30 -3.49 -2.79 2.70
CA GLU A 30 -3.36 -3.23 4.09
C GLU A 30 -1.87 -3.24 4.50
N PHE A 31 -1.57 -2.79 5.71
CA PHE A 31 -0.23 -2.92 6.28
C PHE A 31 0.04 -4.37 6.68
N VAL A 32 1.14 -4.96 6.19
CA VAL A 32 1.48 -6.35 6.52
C VAL A 32 2.61 -6.41 7.55
N ALA A 33 3.85 -6.13 7.15
CA ALA A 33 5.04 -6.15 8.02
C ALA A 33 6.22 -5.44 7.32
N ASN A 34 7.31 -5.12 8.04
CA ASN A 34 8.59 -4.66 7.47
C ASN A 34 8.46 -3.57 6.38
N ASN A 35 7.74 -2.50 6.70
CA ASN A 35 7.51 -1.39 5.77
C ASN A 35 6.85 -1.81 4.45
N SER A 36 5.93 -2.78 4.49
CA SER A 36 5.23 -3.26 3.28
C SER A 36 3.72 -3.14 3.36
N LEU A 37 3.14 -2.83 2.20
CA LEU A 37 1.70 -2.75 1.96
C LEU A 37 1.28 -3.88 1.03
N ARG A 38 0.14 -4.49 1.29
CA ARG A 38 -0.52 -5.43 0.37
C ARG A 38 -1.74 -4.77 -0.24
N VAL A 39 -1.86 -4.84 -1.56
CA VAL A 39 -3.06 -4.38 -2.26
C VAL A 39 -4.20 -5.35 -1.99
N VAL A 40 -5.30 -4.85 -1.41
CA VAL A 40 -6.49 -5.65 -1.08
C VAL A 40 -7.67 -5.35 -2.00
N SER A 41 -7.74 -4.16 -2.58
CA SER A 41 -8.77 -3.81 -3.56
C SER A 41 -8.27 -2.75 -4.53
N VAL A 42 -8.81 -2.74 -5.74
CA VAL A 42 -8.61 -1.72 -6.76
C VAL A 42 -9.99 -1.39 -7.30
N ALA A 43 -10.42 -0.13 -7.11
CA ALA A 43 -11.70 0.38 -7.61
C ALA A 43 -11.67 0.65 -9.12
#